data_AF-A0A4S8JE70-F1
#
_entry.id   AF-A0A4S8JE70-F1
#
_cell.length_a   1.000
_cell.length_b   1.000
_cell.length_c   1.000
_cell.angle_alpha   90.00
_cell.angle_beta   90.00
_cell.angle_gamma   90.00
#
_symmetry.space_group_name_H-M   'P 1'
#
loop_
_entity.id
_entity.type
_entity.pdbx_description
1 polymer ?
#
loop_
_entity_poly.entity_id
_entity_poly.type
_entity_poly.pdbx_seq_one_letter_code
_entity_poly.pdbx_strand_id
1 'polypeptide(L)'
;MPSASPAMNIRPSITPVVKHRGMGIEGKGGEEEGRMTCSYHNEEGWAMRENSGEGGGGGEAIGDDGGDDGPGHELVKVSKSKRGEVMENKIQEGEYLAPISELTNTNTIQNHEVEFQQPDIEKLELVEVKANTECSERASENEIEFLLRRVKSTATMLAYLKSKATIMAIPQLAHTSCGIKHQEGVGLVDKHGIPVSDWFKDVDCPSLDDSDVEVQLTNIPQFESFDANDGAYTGELLSSVHMVSDVMESLIKRVIMAETEADNQKEKVKLGMEENTKMTLQIEIMSAKVEEMEKFALGANSILNEMRQKVEDMVEETLIQRQQAEENKQELHRVKQNFETLRSFVKSLISVRELLLSSEQQFQTVDELFDRLLVETTHLQNDKFQKEAEVQKLIEENVRLRALLDKKETELLAMNEQCKFMAISSGN
;
A
#
# COMPACT_ATOMS: atom_id res chain seq x y z
N MET A 1 42.85 53.36 -22.54
CA MET A 1 42.68 51.90 -22.40
C MET A 1 41.92 51.63 -21.10
N PRO A 2 40.92 50.74 -21.09
CA PRO A 2 39.53 50.94 -21.51
C PRO A 2 38.61 51.11 -20.28
N SER A 3 37.57 51.98 -20.25
CA SER A 3 36.25 51.90 -20.89
C SER A 3 35.52 50.55 -20.70
N ALA A 4 34.56 50.51 -19.77
CA ALA A 4 33.56 49.45 -19.69
C ALA A 4 32.17 50.06 -19.46
N SER A 5 31.36 49.98 -20.51
CA SER A 5 29.93 50.34 -20.53
C SER A 5 29.08 49.29 -19.80
N PRO A 6 27.88 49.64 -19.29
CA PRO A 6 26.91 48.65 -18.83
C PRO A 6 26.08 48.12 -20.01
N ALA A 7 26.03 46.80 -20.13
CA ALA A 7 25.25 46.08 -21.13
C ALA A 7 23.74 46.13 -20.83
N MET A 8 22.95 46.60 -21.81
CA MET A 8 21.51 46.37 -21.90
C MET A 8 21.25 44.88 -22.10
N ASN A 9 20.48 44.26 -21.20
CA ASN A 9 20.02 42.88 -21.34
C ASN A 9 18.61 42.89 -21.94
N ILE A 10 18.54 42.70 -23.26
CA ILE A 10 17.30 42.48 -24.02
C ILE A 10 16.97 41.00 -23.91
N ARG A 11 15.88 40.64 -23.22
CA ARG A 11 15.30 39.29 -23.29
C ARG A 11 14.46 39.16 -24.57
N PRO A 12 14.69 38.15 -25.42
CA PRO A 12 13.78 37.83 -26.51
C PRO A 12 12.61 36.98 -26.01
N SER A 13 11.40 37.37 -26.40
CA SER A 13 10.17 36.58 -26.28
C SER A 13 10.24 35.44 -27.30
N ILE A 14 10.29 34.20 -26.83
CA ILE A 14 10.13 33.00 -27.65
C ILE A 14 8.76 32.41 -27.32
N THR A 15 7.80 32.61 -28.22
CA THR A 15 6.53 31.87 -28.27
C THR A 15 6.79 30.49 -28.90
N PRO A 16 6.37 29.37 -28.29
CA PRO A 16 6.32 28.10 -28.99
C PRO A 16 5.03 27.98 -29.82
N VAL A 17 5.23 27.70 -31.10
CA VAL A 17 4.20 27.25 -32.06
C VAL A 17 3.81 25.81 -31.69
N VAL A 18 2.61 25.62 -31.16
CA VAL A 18 2.01 24.29 -31.01
C VAL A 18 1.30 23.93 -32.32
N LYS A 19 1.87 22.96 -33.02
CA LYS A 19 1.37 22.37 -34.25
C LYS A 19 0.38 21.26 -33.88
N HIS A 20 -0.92 21.58 -33.83
CA HIS A 20 -1.94 20.53 -33.72
C HIS A 20 -2.12 19.83 -35.07
N ARG A 21 -1.82 18.53 -35.07
CA ARG A 21 -2.15 17.57 -36.13
C ARG A 21 -3.37 16.78 -35.64
N GLY A 22 -4.55 17.14 -36.15
CA GLY A 22 -5.80 16.38 -36.00
C GLY A 22 -6.62 16.66 -37.26
N MET A 23 -6.55 15.75 -38.23
CA MET A 23 -7.60 14.78 -38.58
C MET A 23 -8.90 15.45 -39.04
N GLY A 24 -9.25 15.16 -40.29
CA GLY A 24 -10.19 15.92 -41.10
C GLY A 24 -11.63 15.86 -40.62
N ILE A 25 -12.34 16.94 -40.97
CA ILE A 25 -13.78 17.03 -40.97
C ILE A 25 -14.18 17.20 -42.44
N GLU A 26 -14.94 16.26 -42.99
CA GLU A 26 -15.84 16.54 -44.13
C GLU A 26 -17.23 16.74 -43.54
N GLY A 27 -17.83 17.92 -43.75
CA GLY A 27 -19.15 18.20 -43.21
C GLY A 27 -19.63 19.63 -43.41
N LYS A 28 -19.94 19.97 -44.66
CA LYS A 28 -20.92 20.96 -45.16
C LYS A 28 -21.52 21.99 -44.17
N GLY A 29 -21.42 23.26 -44.59
CA GLY A 29 -22.57 24.15 -44.74
C GLY A 29 -22.77 25.21 -43.67
N GLY A 30 -23.03 26.45 -44.11
CA GLY A 30 -23.64 27.50 -43.30
C GLY A 30 -22.90 28.82 -43.35
N GLU A 31 -23.18 29.63 -44.38
CA GLU A 31 -23.02 31.08 -44.30
C GLU A 31 -24.01 31.61 -43.26
N GLU A 32 -23.53 32.30 -42.23
CA GLU A 32 -24.38 33.23 -41.48
C GLU A 32 -23.58 34.40 -40.92
N GLU A 33 -23.99 35.58 -41.36
CA GLU A 33 -23.44 36.89 -41.07
C GLU A 33 -23.90 37.33 -39.66
N GLY A 34 -23.08 37.05 -38.65
CA GLY A 34 -23.41 37.25 -37.23
C GLY A 34 -22.78 38.50 -36.61
N ARG A 35 -23.53 39.60 -36.65
CA ARG A 35 -23.27 40.91 -36.03
C ARG A 35 -22.82 40.80 -34.57
N MET A 36 -21.60 41.29 -34.29
CA MET A 36 -21.02 41.39 -32.95
C MET A 36 -21.81 42.41 -32.12
N THR A 37 -22.54 41.94 -31.10
CA THR A 37 -23.14 42.80 -30.07
C THR A 37 -22.53 42.42 -28.72
N CYS A 38 -21.70 43.30 -28.17
CA CYS A 38 -21.25 43.23 -26.78
C CYS A 38 -22.41 43.64 -25.88
N SER A 39 -23.08 42.68 -25.24
CA SER A 39 -23.95 42.95 -24.11
C SER A 39 -23.10 43.06 -22.84
N TYR A 40 -22.93 44.28 -22.36
CA TYR A 40 -22.56 44.57 -20.98
C TYR A 40 -23.65 43.99 -20.06
N HIS A 41 -23.33 43.00 -19.23
CA HIS A 41 -24.11 42.69 -18.05
C HIS A 41 -23.50 43.45 -16.87
N ASN A 42 -24.27 44.41 -16.39
CA ASN A 42 -24.00 45.16 -15.18
C ASN A 42 -24.13 44.26 -13.95
N GLU A 43 -23.28 44.57 -12.99
CA GLU A 43 -23.27 44.12 -11.61
C GLU A 43 -24.59 44.51 -10.90
N GLU A 44 -25.20 43.55 -10.21
CA GLU A 44 -26.14 43.84 -9.12
C GLU A 44 -25.81 42.97 -7.89
N GLY A 45 -25.23 43.64 -6.88
CA GLY A 45 -25.55 43.56 -5.46
C GLY A 45 -25.69 42.19 -4.76
N TRP A 46 -24.62 41.75 -4.09
CA TRP A 46 -24.75 40.90 -2.91
C TRP A 46 -24.57 41.75 -1.65
N ALA A 47 -25.70 42.09 -1.03
CA ALA A 47 -25.76 42.79 0.24
C ALA A 47 -25.33 41.85 1.39
N MET A 48 -24.35 42.29 2.16
CA MET A 48 -24.06 41.78 3.50
C MET A 48 -25.30 41.95 4.39
N ARG A 49 -25.78 40.86 4.98
CA ARG A 49 -26.77 40.91 6.07
C ARG A 49 -26.08 40.50 7.36
N GLU A 50 -25.70 41.49 8.14
CA GLU A 50 -25.47 41.35 9.57
C GLU A 50 -26.79 41.01 10.24
N ASN A 51 -26.80 40.02 11.12
CA ASN A 51 -27.91 39.77 12.03
C ASN A 51 -27.33 39.48 13.42
N SER A 52 -27.31 40.53 14.23
CA SER A 52 -27.09 40.54 15.67
C SER A 52 -28.44 40.38 16.40
N GLY A 53 -28.39 39.82 17.62
CA GLY A 53 -29.53 39.70 18.55
C GLY A 53 -29.90 38.25 18.84
N GLU A 54 -29.29 37.61 19.85
CA GLU A 54 -29.67 37.63 21.28
C GLU A 54 -30.89 36.76 21.62
N GLY A 55 -30.69 35.84 22.57
CA GLY A 55 -31.74 35.50 23.56
C GLY A 55 -31.97 34.02 23.88
N GLY A 56 -31.31 33.52 24.95
CA GLY A 56 -31.80 32.52 25.93
C GLY A 56 -31.96 31.06 25.45
N GLY A 57 -31.66 30.01 26.21
CA GLY A 57 -31.37 29.84 27.63
C GLY A 57 -31.68 28.37 28.00
N GLY A 58 -30.94 27.80 28.97
CA GLY A 58 -31.12 26.45 29.50
C GLY A 58 -30.18 25.43 28.83
N GLY A 59 -29.19 24.81 29.48
CA GLY A 59 -29.06 24.47 30.89
C GLY A 59 -29.32 22.98 31.05
N GLU A 60 -28.27 22.16 30.97
CA GLU A 60 -28.13 20.93 31.75
C GLU A 60 -26.69 20.41 31.66
N ALA A 61 -26.04 20.40 32.81
CA ALA A 61 -24.75 19.79 33.04
C ALA A 61 -24.99 18.41 33.65
N ILE A 62 -24.41 17.37 33.05
CA ILE A 62 -24.08 16.12 33.74
C ILE A 62 -22.65 15.79 33.30
N GLY A 63 -21.75 15.75 34.27
CA GLY A 63 -20.36 15.33 34.13
C GLY A 63 -20.19 13.83 34.39
N ASP A 64 -18.90 13.46 34.50
CA ASP A 64 -18.34 12.16 34.91
C ASP A 64 -18.42 11.04 33.85
N ASP A 65 -17.41 10.20 33.60
CA ASP A 65 -16.07 10.02 34.19
C ASP A 65 -15.28 9.04 33.28
N GLY A 66 -13.96 8.96 33.44
CA GLY A 66 -13.10 7.89 32.89
C GLY A 66 -12.45 8.20 31.54
N GLY A 67 -11.13 8.36 31.39
CA GLY A 67 -10.04 7.76 32.14
C GLY A 67 -9.80 6.34 31.63
N ASP A 68 -9.00 6.19 30.56
CA ASP A 68 -8.19 4.98 30.40
C ASP A 68 -6.94 5.26 29.55
N ASP A 69 -5.86 4.67 30.02
CA ASP A 69 -4.47 4.85 29.66
C ASP A 69 -4.11 4.12 28.34
N GLY A 70 -3.02 4.54 27.70
CA GLY A 70 -2.45 3.90 26.51
C GLY A 70 -2.00 2.44 26.74
N PRO A 71 -1.41 1.75 25.73
CA PRO A 71 -0.15 2.19 25.13
C PRO A 71 -0.07 1.93 23.60
N GLY A 72 0.75 2.67 22.85
CA GLY A 72 2.13 2.28 22.58
C GLY A 72 2.23 1.30 21.40
N HIS A 73 2.29 1.81 20.18
CA HIS A 73 2.63 1.01 18.99
C HIS A 73 4.10 0.59 19.05
N GLU A 74 4.34 -0.61 19.55
CA GLU A 74 5.62 -1.28 19.58
C GLU A 74 5.98 -1.83 18.19
N LEU A 75 7.19 -1.48 17.73
CA LEU A 75 7.87 -2.02 16.58
C LEU A 75 8.00 -3.55 16.68
N VAL A 76 7.22 -4.29 15.91
CA VAL A 76 7.48 -5.72 15.69
C VAL A 76 8.66 -5.87 14.73
N LYS A 77 9.85 -6.00 15.33
CA LYS A 77 11.04 -6.58 14.70
C LYS A 77 10.74 -8.03 14.34
N VAL A 78 10.57 -8.33 13.06
CA VAL A 78 10.66 -9.71 12.56
C VAL A 78 12.12 -10.16 12.63
N SER A 79 12.49 -10.80 13.75
CA SER A 79 13.75 -11.51 13.92
C SER A 79 13.51 -13.01 13.72
N LYS A 80 14.09 -13.53 12.63
CA LYS A 80 14.61 -14.89 12.40
C LYS A 80 13.86 -16.06 13.06
N SER A 81 13.36 -16.99 12.23
CA SER A 81 13.45 -18.41 12.59
C SER A 81 14.12 -19.21 11.49
N LYS A 82 15.20 -19.84 11.93
CA LYS A 82 16.17 -20.65 11.21
C LYS A 82 15.45 -21.93 10.79
N ARG A 83 15.43 -22.21 9.48
CA ARG A 83 14.93 -23.47 8.92
C ARG A 83 15.76 -24.60 9.54
N GLY A 84 15.11 -25.43 10.36
CA GLY A 84 15.71 -26.56 11.06
C GLY A 84 16.25 -27.59 10.07
N GLU A 85 17.49 -27.98 10.32
CA GLU A 85 18.17 -29.12 9.70
C GLU A 85 17.38 -30.40 9.98
N VAL A 86 17.13 -31.17 8.92
CA VAL A 86 16.64 -32.55 9.02
C VAL A 86 17.80 -33.39 9.51
N MET A 87 17.76 -33.78 10.79
CA MET A 87 18.66 -34.78 11.34
C MET A 87 18.19 -36.17 10.89
N GLU A 88 19.00 -36.75 10.02
CA GLU A 88 18.95 -38.13 9.56
C GLU A 88 19.47 -39.04 10.70
N ASN A 89 18.54 -39.61 11.48
CA ASN A 89 18.91 -40.61 12.50
C ASN A 89 19.17 -41.96 11.83
N LYS A 90 20.44 -42.22 11.49
CA LYS A 90 20.98 -43.57 11.32
C LYS A 90 21.25 -44.16 12.71
N ILE A 91 20.42 -45.12 13.12
CA ILE A 91 20.74 -45.96 14.27
C ILE A 91 21.60 -47.11 13.76
N GLN A 92 22.84 -47.13 14.24
CA GLN A 92 23.82 -48.19 14.08
C GLN A 92 23.34 -49.48 14.75
N GLU A 93 23.35 -50.56 13.98
CA GLU A 93 23.48 -51.92 14.50
C GLU A 93 24.84 -52.06 15.19
N GLY A 94 24.84 -52.59 16.40
CA GLY A 94 26.03 -52.78 17.22
C GLY A 94 25.75 -53.78 18.34
N GLU A 95 26.19 -55.01 18.08
CA GLU A 95 26.32 -56.16 18.97
C GLU A 95 26.70 -55.85 20.42
N TYR A 96 26.16 -56.63 21.37
CA TYR A 96 26.90 -57.05 22.55
C TYR A 96 26.54 -58.49 22.95
N LEU A 97 27.47 -59.39 22.64
CA LEU A 97 28.08 -60.43 23.48
C LEU A 97 27.24 -61.52 24.17
N ALA A 98 27.60 -62.75 23.79
CA ALA A 98 27.64 -64.04 24.52
C ALA A 98 28.39 -63.93 25.90
N PRO A 99 28.68 -65.00 26.71
CA PRO A 99 28.62 -66.46 26.46
C PRO A 99 28.27 -67.32 27.72
N ILE A 100 28.77 -68.57 27.77
CA ILE A 100 28.91 -69.58 28.87
C ILE A 100 28.06 -70.83 28.52
N SER A 101 28.57 -72.06 28.32
CA SER A 101 29.88 -72.69 28.53
C SER A 101 29.95 -74.07 27.85
N GLU A 102 31.11 -74.39 27.27
CA GLU A 102 31.62 -75.75 27.03
C GLU A 102 32.04 -76.45 28.35
N LEU A 103 32.39 -77.75 28.23
CA LEU A 103 33.28 -78.54 29.12
C LEU A 103 32.59 -79.16 30.37
N THR A 104 32.77 -80.43 30.78
CA THR A 104 33.86 -81.42 30.57
C THR A 104 33.46 -82.78 31.19
N ASN A 105 33.89 -83.88 30.56
CA ASN A 105 34.65 -85.02 31.12
C ASN A 105 34.18 -85.86 32.33
N THR A 106 33.92 -87.15 32.01
CA THR A 106 34.59 -88.40 32.46
C THR A 106 35.05 -88.60 33.92
N ASN A 107 34.65 -89.75 34.50
CA ASN A 107 35.49 -90.75 35.22
C ASN A 107 34.54 -91.81 35.83
N THR A 108 34.52 -93.10 35.42
CA THR A 108 35.45 -94.24 35.64
C THR A 108 35.85 -94.52 37.09
N ILE A 109 35.33 -95.63 37.64
CA ILE A 109 35.96 -96.56 38.60
C ILE A 109 35.37 -97.95 38.25
N GLN A 110 36.09 -98.90 37.61
CA GLN A 110 37.21 -99.77 38.01
C GLN A 110 36.88 -100.96 38.95
N ASN A 111 37.21 -102.16 38.42
CA ASN A 111 37.59 -103.43 39.08
C ASN A 111 36.42 -104.31 39.59
N HIS A 112 36.40 -105.64 39.50
CA HIS A 112 37.47 -106.63 39.38
C HIS A 112 36.91 -107.95 38.80
N GLU A 113 37.71 -108.60 37.97
CA GLU A 113 37.58 -110.00 37.56
C GLU A 113 37.93 -110.92 38.74
N VAL A 114 37.01 -111.81 39.15
CA VAL A 114 37.33 -113.06 39.89
C VAL A 114 36.34 -114.16 39.49
N GLU A 115 36.95 -115.29 39.17
CA GLU A 115 36.46 -116.57 38.71
C GLU A 115 35.77 -117.39 39.83
N PHE A 116 35.12 -118.49 39.42
CA PHE A 116 34.77 -119.69 40.19
C PHE A 116 33.41 -119.81 40.93
N GLN A 117 32.61 -120.73 40.37
CA GLN A 117 31.82 -121.79 41.01
C GLN A 117 30.55 -121.44 41.84
N GLN A 118 29.39 -121.83 41.27
CA GLN A 118 28.24 -122.39 42.01
C GLN A 118 28.70 -123.47 43.01
N PRO A 119 28.02 -123.69 44.17
CA PRO A 119 26.59 -124.03 44.20
C PRO A 119 25.80 -123.62 45.46
N ASP A 120 24.49 -123.89 45.37
CA ASP A 120 23.55 -124.26 46.44
C ASP A 120 23.64 -123.53 47.78
N ILE A 121 22.66 -122.66 48.03
CA ILE A 121 21.66 -122.71 49.11
C ILE A 121 20.89 -121.39 49.02
N GLU A 122 19.67 -121.41 48.45
CA GLU A 122 18.54 -120.51 48.78
C GLU A 122 17.46 -120.61 47.68
N LYS A 123 16.90 -121.82 47.58
CA LYS A 123 15.68 -122.08 46.80
C LYS A 123 14.39 -121.67 47.54
N LEU A 124 14.50 -120.81 48.56
CA LEU A 124 13.38 -120.26 49.32
C LEU A 124 13.29 -118.72 49.28
N GLU A 125 14.34 -117.96 48.94
CA GLU A 125 14.23 -116.49 48.74
C GLU A 125 13.92 -116.10 47.28
N LEU A 126 14.21 -116.97 46.30
CA LEU A 126 13.98 -116.67 44.89
C LEU A 126 12.50 -116.71 44.46
N VAL A 127 11.58 -117.21 45.30
CA VAL A 127 10.14 -117.21 44.99
C VAL A 127 9.46 -115.95 45.53
N GLU A 128 9.93 -115.40 46.65
CA GLU A 128 9.41 -114.15 47.23
C GLU A 128 10.00 -112.91 46.55
N VAL A 129 11.29 -112.95 46.14
CA VAL A 129 11.90 -111.88 45.34
C VAL A 129 11.36 -111.88 43.89
N LYS A 130 11.04 -113.04 43.31
CA LYS A 130 10.46 -113.12 41.95
C LYS A 130 8.99 -112.68 41.89
N ALA A 131 8.22 -112.89 42.96
CA ALA A 131 6.87 -112.34 43.09
C ALA A 131 6.89 -110.81 43.32
N ASN A 132 7.89 -110.29 44.05
CA ASN A 132 8.03 -108.85 44.28
C ASN A 132 8.64 -108.08 43.08
N THR A 133 9.48 -108.71 42.24
CA THR A 133 9.98 -108.10 41.00
C THR A 133 8.93 -108.10 39.88
N GLU A 134 8.16 -109.18 39.69
CA GLU A 134 7.08 -109.23 38.69
C GLU A 134 5.88 -108.32 39.06
N CYS A 135 5.69 -108.03 40.35
CA CYS A 135 4.69 -107.08 40.83
C CYS A 135 5.16 -105.61 40.71
N SER A 136 6.45 -105.33 40.92
CA SER A 136 7.05 -103.99 40.73
C SER A 136 7.23 -103.59 39.27
N GLU A 137 7.47 -104.56 38.37
CA GLU A 137 7.66 -104.36 36.93
C GLU A 137 6.33 -104.04 36.22
N ARG A 138 5.24 -104.74 36.56
CA ARG A 138 3.90 -104.39 36.03
C ARG A 138 3.38 -103.05 36.57
N ALA A 139 3.76 -102.67 37.78
CA ALA A 139 3.37 -101.37 38.34
C ALA A 139 4.07 -100.20 37.62
N SER A 140 5.37 -100.34 37.29
CA SER A 140 6.12 -99.32 36.54
C SER A 140 5.77 -99.27 35.06
N GLU A 141 5.44 -100.40 34.42
CA GLU A 141 4.91 -100.43 33.04
C GLU A 141 3.56 -99.70 32.91
N ASN A 142 2.65 -99.90 33.86
CA ASN A 142 1.36 -99.18 33.90
C ASN A 142 1.53 -97.67 34.12
N GLU A 143 2.52 -97.27 34.93
CA GLU A 143 2.84 -95.84 35.16
C GLU A 143 3.44 -95.19 33.90
N ILE A 144 4.33 -95.89 33.19
CA ILE A 144 4.89 -95.43 31.90
C ILE A 144 3.79 -95.30 30.84
N GLU A 145 2.86 -96.27 30.76
CA GLU A 145 1.74 -96.21 29.82
C GLU A 145 0.76 -95.05 30.15
N PHE A 146 0.52 -94.79 31.43
CA PHE A 146 -0.26 -93.63 31.89
C PHE A 146 0.43 -92.30 31.55
N LEU A 147 1.72 -92.16 31.85
CA LEU A 147 2.50 -90.98 31.48
C LEU A 147 2.53 -90.80 29.96
N LEU A 148 2.65 -91.87 29.19
CA LEU A 148 2.62 -91.83 27.74
C LEU A 148 1.26 -91.35 27.21
N ARG A 149 0.14 -91.76 27.82
CA ARG A 149 -1.21 -91.26 27.49
C ARG A 149 -1.36 -89.77 27.80
N ARG A 150 -0.87 -89.32 28.95
CA ARG A 150 -0.85 -87.89 29.31
C ARG A 150 0.01 -87.06 28.36
N VAL A 151 1.22 -87.54 28.02
CA VAL A 151 2.11 -86.89 27.05
C VAL A 151 1.45 -86.81 25.67
N LYS A 152 0.78 -87.87 25.21
CA LYS A 152 0.03 -87.86 23.95
C LYS A 152 -1.09 -86.82 23.97
N SER A 153 -1.88 -86.78 25.05
CA SER A 153 -2.96 -85.80 25.20
C SER A 153 -2.44 -84.36 25.21
N THR A 154 -1.36 -84.10 25.96
CA THR A 154 -0.68 -82.79 25.97
C THR A 154 -0.10 -82.43 24.61
N ALA A 155 0.50 -83.37 23.89
CA ALA A 155 1.02 -83.13 22.55
C ALA A 155 -0.08 -82.76 21.55
N THR A 156 -1.24 -83.45 21.59
CA THR A 156 -2.39 -83.13 20.74
C THR A 156 -2.98 -81.76 21.07
N MET A 157 -3.13 -81.43 22.35
CA MET A 157 -3.61 -80.12 22.80
C MET A 157 -2.65 -78.98 22.42
N LEU A 158 -1.34 -79.19 22.55
CA LEU A 158 -0.32 -78.24 22.08
C LEU A 158 -0.34 -78.09 20.55
N ALA A 159 -0.56 -79.17 19.80
CA ALA A 159 -0.71 -79.10 18.35
C ALA A 159 -1.96 -78.31 17.94
N TYR A 160 -3.07 -78.47 18.67
CA TYR A 160 -4.28 -77.65 18.50
C TYR A 160 -3.99 -76.17 18.75
N LEU A 161 -3.40 -75.81 19.90
CA LEU A 161 -3.04 -74.43 20.22
C LEU A 161 -2.09 -73.84 19.17
N LYS A 162 -1.11 -74.62 18.71
CA LYS A 162 -0.18 -74.22 17.65
C LYS A 162 -0.91 -73.94 16.34
N SER A 163 -1.83 -74.82 15.93
CA SER A 163 -2.65 -74.61 14.72
C SER A 163 -3.51 -73.35 14.86
N LYS A 164 -4.19 -73.18 16.00
CA LYS A 164 -5.02 -72.02 16.29
C LYS A 164 -4.21 -70.72 16.24
N ALA A 165 -3.07 -70.66 16.92
CA ALA A 165 -2.15 -69.52 16.89
C ALA A 165 -1.63 -69.21 15.48
N THR A 166 -1.39 -70.23 14.64
CA THR A 166 -0.91 -70.04 13.26
C THR A 166 -1.99 -69.43 12.37
N ILE A 167 -3.24 -69.89 12.48
CA ILE A 167 -4.40 -69.32 11.77
C ILE A 167 -4.60 -67.86 12.19
N MET A 168 -4.47 -67.61 13.49
CA MET A 168 -4.59 -66.32 14.14
C MET A 168 -3.47 -65.32 13.79
N ALA A 169 -2.29 -65.80 13.40
CA ALA A 169 -1.18 -64.94 12.98
C ALA A 169 -1.37 -64.36 11.57
N ILE A 170 -2.29 -64.89 10.76
CA ILE A 170 -2.55 -64.40 9.41
C ILE A 170 -3.80 -63.52 9.45
N PRO A 171 -3.71 -62.19 9.22
CA PRO A 171 -4.82 -61.25 9.46
C PRO A 171 -6.15 -61.65 8.80
N GLN A 172 -6.11 -62.08 7.54
CA GLN A 172 -7.32 -62.49 6.80
C GLN A 172 -7.97 -63.76 7.36
N LEU A 173 -7.18 -64.70 7.89
CA LEU A 173 -7.67 -65.91 8.54
C LEU A 173 -8.07 -65.63 10.00
N ALA A 174 -7.42 -64.67 10.65
CA ALA A 174 -7.79 -64.20 11.97
C ALA A 174 -9.19 -63.56 11.95
N HIS A 175 -9.52 -62.81 10.90
CA HIS A 175 -10.85 -62.26 10.70
C HIS A 175 -11.90 -63.37 10.62
N THR A 176 -11.69 -64.38 9.78
CA THR A 176 -12.65 -65.49 9.63
C THR A 176 -12.74 -66.36 10.89
N SER A 177 -11.61 -66.63 11.56
CA SER A 177 -11.53 -67.40 12.81
C SER A 177 -12.23 -66.71 13.98
N CYS A 178 -12.09 -65.38 14.08
CA CYS A 178 -12.77 -64.58 15.11
C CYS A 178 -14.21 -64.21 14.72
N GLY A 179 -14.71 -64.71 13.58
CA GLY A 179 -16.07 -64.43 13.10
C GLY A 179 -16.30 -63.02 12.55
N ILE A 180 -15.22 -62.27 12.28
CA ILE A 180 -15.25 -60.90 11.80
C ILE A 180 -15.45 -60.89 10.29
N LYS A 181 -16.45 -60.15 9.82
CA LYS A 181 -16.79 -60.00 8.40
C LYS A 181 -16.97 -58.52 8.05
N HIS A 182 -16.73 -58.20 6.78
CA HIS A 182 -17.04 -56.86 6.26
C HIS A 182 -18.53 -56.78 5.90
N GLN A 183 -19.25 -55.81 6.46
CA GLN A 183 -20.61 -55.45 6.09
C GLN A 183 -20.61 -54.09 5.36
N GLU A 184 -21.20 -54.04 4.18
CA GLU A 184 -21.28 -52.83 3.36
C GLU A 184 -21.98 -51.69 4.13
N GLY A 185 -21.34 -50.52 4.20
CA GLY A 185 -21.85 -49.33 4.91
C GLY A 185 -21.59 -49.28 6.42
N VAL A 186 -21.31 -50.42 7.07
CA VAL A 186 -21.07 -50.50 8.54
C VAL A 186 -19.60 -50.79 8.87
N GLY A 187 -18.85 -51.43 7.96
CA GLY A 187 -17.43 -51.76 8.14
C GLY A 187 -17.24 -53.18 8.66
N LEU A 188 -16.23 -53.41 9.50
CA LEU A 188 -15.96 -54.73 10.08
C LEU A 188 -16.89 -55.01 11.27
N VAL A 189 -17.47 -56.20 11.28
CA VAL A 189 -18.56 -56.61 12.19
C VAL A 189 -18.28 -58.02 12.72
N ASP A 190 -18.54 -58.27 14.01
CA ASP A 190 -18.36 -59.56 14.68
C ASP A 190 -19.39 -60.62 14.23
N LYS A 191 -19.21 -61.88 14.69
CA LYS A 191 -20.14 -63.00 14.50
C LYS A 191 -21.59 -62.67 14.90
N HIS A 192 -21.77 -61.75 15.85
CA HIS A 192 -23.07 -61.29 16.34
C HIS A 192 -23.66 -60.08 15.60
N GLY A 193 -23.00 -59.57 14.56
CA GLY A 193 -23.48 -58.37 13.87
C GLY A 193 -23.09 -57.05 14.57
N ILE A 194 -22.23 -57.09 15.59
CA ILE A 194 -21.78 -55.91 16.34
C ILE A 194 -20.56 -55.28 15.64
N PRO A 195 -20.59 -53.98 15.31
CA PRO A 195 -19.45 -53.28 14.74
C PRO A 195 -18.21 -53.38 15.63
N VAL A 196 -17.04 -53.59 15.02
CA VAL A 196 -15.76 -53.68 15.72
C VAL A 196 -15.46 -52.38 16.52
N SER A 197 -15.98 -51.23 16.07
CA SER A 197 -15.89 -49.95 16.77
C SER A 197 -16.65 -49.88 18.10
N ASP A 198 -17.63 -50.76 18.32
CA ASP A 198 -18.50 -50.77 19.50
C ASP A 198 -18.08 -51.79 20.57
N TRP A 199 -17.03 -52.58 20.32
CA TRP A 199 -16.48 -53.56 21.28
C TRP A 199 -15.96 -52.93 22.59
N PHE A 200 -15.89 -51.61 22.68
CA PHE A 200 -15.25 -50.87 23.78
C PHE A 200 -16.22 -50.25 24.80
N LYS A 201 -17.52 -50.58 24.79
CA LYS A 201 -18.47 -50.03 25.78
C LYS A 201 -18.71 -50.88 27.04
N ASP A 202 -18.32 -52.15 27.06
CA ASP A 202 -18.34 -52.97 28.27
C ASP A 202 -16.95 -53.55 28.53
N VAL A 203 -16.30 -53.06 29.59
CA VAL A 203 -15.11 -53.68 30.18
C VAL A 203 -15.60 -54.78 31.12
N ASP A 204 -16.28 -55.77 30.56
CA ASP A 204 -16.54 -57.03 31.25
C ASP A 204 -16.11 -58.15 30.32
N CYS A 205 -15.14 -58.93 30.76
CA CYS A 205 -14.77 -60.18 30.10
C CYS A 205 -16.05 -61.00 29.90
N PRO A 206 -16.38 -61.44 28.66
CA PRO A 206 -17.56 -62.27 28.48
C PRO A 206 -17.40 -63.52 29.34
N SER A 207 -18.35 -63.73 30.26
CA SER A 207 -18.47 -64.96 31.01
C SER A 207 -18.68 -66.10 30.02
N LEU A 208 -17.85 -67.12 30.15
CA LEU A 208 -17.83 -68.34 29.36
C LEU A 208 -19.17 -69.06 29.43
N ASP A 209 -20.12 -68.71 28.55
CA ASP A 209 -21.31 -69.50 28.26
C ASP A 209 -21.70 -69.30 26.78
N ASP A 210 -20.80 -69.69 25.88
CA ASP A 210 -21.11 -69.83 24.45
C ASP A 210 -21.04 -71.32 24.10
N SER A 211 -22.17 -71.98 24.37
CA SER A 211 -22.47 -73.40 24.24
C SER A 211 -22.56 -73.87 22.77
N ASP A 212 -21.57 -73.59 21.92
CA ASP A 212 -21.62 -74.03 20.52
C ASP A 212 -20.30 -74.53 19.91
N VAL A 213 -19.30 -74.82 20.75
CA VAL A 213 -18.07 -75.53 20.34
C VAL A 213 -17.98 -76.97 20.85
N GLU A 214 -19.04 -77.48 21.48
CA GLU A 214 -19.13 -78.89 21.95
C GLU A 214 -19.20 -79.91 20.79
N VAL A 215 -19.33 -79.45 19.55
CA VAL A 215 -19.59 -80.29 18.37
C VAL A 215 -18.33 -80.71 17.58
N GLN A 216 -17.13 -80.22 17.92
CA GLN A 216 -15.91 -80.60 17.17
C GLN A 216 -14.85 -81.39 17.96
N LEU A 217 -14.91 -81.41 19.29
CA LEU A 217 -14.00 -82.22 20.13
C LEU A 217 -14.56 -83.59 20.52
N THR A 218 -15.79 -83.90 20.11
CA THR A 218 -16.47 -85.18 20.36
C THR A 218 -16.00 -86.34 19.48
N ASN A 219 -15.06 -86.11 18.54
CA ASN A 219 -14.51 -87.12 17.64
C ASN A 219 -13.10 -87.58 18.02
N ILE A 220 -12.85 -87.81 19.31
CA ILE A 220 -11.69 -88.59 19.75
C ILE A 220 -12.18 -90.03 19.98
N PRO A 221 -11.59 -91.07 19.36
CA PRO A 221 -12.03 -92.45 19.54
C PRO A 221 -12.05 -92.80 21.03
N GLN A 222 -13.21 -93.30 21.51
CA GLN A 222 -13.38 -93.81 22.87
C GLN A 222 -12.20 -94.70 23.25
N PHE A 223 -11.41 -94.24 24.22
CA PHE A 223 -10.34 -95.04 24.82
C PHE A 223 -10.88 -95.71 26.07
N GLU A 224 -10.72 -97.03 26.10
CA GLU A 224 -11.16 -97.94 27.16
C GLU A 224 -10.63 -97.54 28.54
N SER A 225 -11.54 -97.60 29.52
CA SER A 225 -11.37 -97.47 30.98
C SER A 225 -10.37 -96.40 31.45
N PHE A 226 -10.88 -95.18 31.62
CA PHE A 226 -10.22 -94.12 32.36
C PHE A 226 -10.19 -94.45 33.85
N ASP A 227 -8.99 -94.40 34.44
CA ASP A 227 -8.82 -94.24 35.89
C ASP A 227 -9.15 -92.78 36.28
N ALA A 228 -9.74 -92.57 37.46
CA ALA A 228 -10.31 -91.29 37.90
C ALA A 228 -9.28 -90.13 37.92
N ASN A 229 -7.98 -90.46 38.01
CA ASN A 229 -6.89 -89.49 38.04
C ASN A 229 -6.52 -88.92 36.64
N ASP A 230 -6.74 -89.66 35.55
CA ASP A 230 -6.40 -89.20 34.17
C ASP A 230 -7.45 -88.20 33.63
N GLY A 231 -8.71 -88.39 34.05
CA GLY A 231 -9.83 -87.52 33.66
C GLY A 231 -9.69 -86.12 34.24
N ALA A 232 -9.23 -86.00 35.50
CA ALA A 232 -8.98 -84.72 36.14
C ALA A 232 -7.86 -83.94 35.45
N TYR A 233 -6.71 -84.60 35.16
CA TYR A 233 -5.61 -83.96 34.44
C TYR A 233 -6.00 -83.50 33.03
N THR A 234 -6.72 -84.35 32.30
CA THR A 234 -7.18 -84.02 30.95
C THR A 234 -8.19 -82.87 30.98
N GLY A 235 -9.06 -82.81 31.99
CA GLY A 235 -9.99 -81.69 32.22
C GLY A 235 -9.29 -80.37 32.53
N GLU A 236 -8.29 -80.36 33.42
CA GLU A 236 -7.49 -79.17 33.74
C GLU A 236 -6.67 -78.68 32.54
N LEU A 237 -6.08 -79.61 31.77
CA LEU A 237 -5.35 -79.32 30.55
C LEU A 237 -6.28 -78.71 29.48
N LEU A 238 -7.47 -79.29 29.30
CA LEU A 238 -8.48 -78.77 28.39
C LEU A 238 -8.93 -77.37 28.83
N SER A 239 -9.19 -77.17 30.13
CA SER A 239 -9.48 -75.84 30.70
C SER A 239 -8.37 -74.84 30.40
N SER A 240 -7.10 -75.24 30.54
CA SER A 240 -5.95 -74.39 30.25
C SER A 240 -5.85 -74.03 28.76
N VAL A 241 -6.13 -74.99 27.88
CA VAL A 241 -6.16 -74.78 26.42
C VAL A 241 -7.27 -73.81 26.03
N HIS A 242 -8.46 -73.93 26.62
CA HIS A 242 -9.57 -73.00 26.39
C HIS A 242 -9.20 -71.59 26.86
N MET A 243 -8.68 -71.43 28.08
CA MET A 243 -8.23 -70.12 28.58
C MET A 243 -7.19 -69.47 27.64
N VAL A 244 -6.19 -70.23 27.19
CA VAL A 244 -5.17 -69.72 26.26
C VAL A 244 -5.79 -69.35 24.92
N SER A 245 -6.70 -70.18 24.40
CA SER A 245 -7.46 -69.92 23.18
C SER A 245 -8.26 -68.63 23.25
N ASP A 246 -8.95 -68.38 24.36
CA ASP A 246 -9.82 -67.20 24.55
C ASP A 246 -8.98 -65.94 24.71
N VAL A 247 -7.86 -66.03 25.42
CA VAL A 247 -6.88 -64.94 25.53
C VAL A 247 -6.28 -64.61 24.16
N MET A 248 -5.93 -65.62 23.36
CA MET A 248 -5.44 -65.42 21.99
C MET A 248 -6.48 -64.69 21.13
N GLU A 249 -7.74 -65.14 21.16
CA GLU A 249 -8.83 -64.51 20.42
C GLU A 249 -9.06 -63.05 20.86
N SER A 250 -9.11 -62.80 22.17
CA SER A 250 -9.27 -61.45 22.74
C SER A 250 -8.13 -60.51 22.35
N LEU A 251 -6.89 -60.99 22.34
CA LEU A 251 -5.74 -60.19 21.91
C LEU A 251 -5.84 -59.81 20.44
N ILE A 252 -6.23 -60.75 19.58
CA ILE A 252 -6.35 -60.53 18.14
C ILE A 252 -7.49 -59.58 17.82
N LYS A 253 -8.65 -59.73 18.46
CA LYS A 253 -9.76 -58.78 18.36
C LYS A 253 -9.29 -57.35 18.68
N ARG A 254 -8.49 -57.17 19.73
CA ARG A 254 -7.89 -55.86 20.05
C ARG A 254 -6.89 -55.37 19.01
N VAL A 255 -6.06 -56.24 18.45
CA VAL A 255 -5.13 -55.89 17.37
C VAL A 255 -5.89 -55.41 16.13
N ILE A 256 -6.94 -56.13 15.74
CA ILE A 256 -7.79 -55.77 14.59
C ILE A 256 -8.49 -54.43 14.83
N MET A 257 -9.02 -54.19 16.04
CA MET A 257 -9.56 -52.87 16.41
C MET A 257 -8.53 -51.75 16.26
N ALA A 258 -7.32 -51.96 16.78
CA ALA A 258 -6.28 -50.95 16.74
C ALA A 258 -5.82 -50.65 15.30
N GLU A 259 -5.70 -51.68 14.46
CA GLU A 259 -5.34 -51.54 13.04
C GLU A 259 -6.42 -50.81 12.26
N THR A 260 -7.68 -51.19 12.45
CA THR A 260 -8.83 -50.57 11.75
C THR A 260 -9.05 -49.13 12.17
N GLU A 261 -8.87 -48.81 13.46
CA GLU A 261 -8.91 -47.41 13.91
C GLU A 261 -7.71 -46.61 13.43
N ALA A 262 -6.50 -47.20 13.35
CA ALA A 262 -5.34 -46.52 12.78
C ALA A 262 -5.55 -46.19 11.29
N ASP A 263 -6.12 -47.10 10.50
CA ASP A 263 -6.47 -46.86 9.11
C ASP A 263 -7.55 -45.78 8.96
N ASN A 264 -8.59 -45.81 9.80
CA ASN A 264 -9.62 -44.78 9.86
C ASN A 264 -9.03 -43.39 10.18
N GLN A 265 -8.13 -43.30 11.17
CA GLN A 265 -7.45 -42.04 11.52
C GLN A 265 -6.55 -41.56 10.38
N LYS A 266 -5.85 -42.47 9.69
CA LYS A 266 -5.04 -42.15 8.51
C LYS A 266 -5.90 -41.58 7.38
N GLU A 267 -7.08 -42.14 7.14
CA GLU A 267 -8.04 -41.61 6.16
C GLU A 267 -8.55 -40.21 6.56
N LYS A 268 -8.92 -40.00 7.82
CA LYS A 268 -9.32 -38.67 8.34
C LYS A 268 -8.23 -37.63 8.14
N VAL A 269 -6.97 -37.97 8.45
CA VAL A 269 -5.82 -37.08 8.22
C VAL A 269 -5.65 -36.76 6.74
N LYS A 270 -5.80 -37.75 5.86
CA LYS A 270 -5.72 -37.54 4.41
C LYS A 270 -6.82 -36.58 3.93
N LEU A 271 -8.07 -36.79 4.33
CA LEU A 271 -9.19 -35.90 3.99
C LEU A 271 -8.97 -34.47 4.53
N GLY A 272 -8.49 -34.33 5.76
CA GLY A 272 -8.17 -33.03 6.34
C GLY A 272 -7.02 -32.32 5.61
N MET A 273 -6.03 -33.06 5.11
CA MET A 273 -4.94 -32.51 4.31
C MET A 273 -5.44 -32.04 2.93
N GLU A 274 -6.31 -32.80 2.27
CA GLU A 274 -6.97 -32.41 1.02
C GLU A 274 -7.82 -31.14 1.20
N GLU A 275 -8.60 -31.05 2.29
CA GLU A 275 -9.35 -29.83 2.60
C GLU A 275 -8.43 -28.62 2.89
N ASN A 276 -7.35 -28.83 3.65
CA ASN A 276 -6.39 -27.77 3.94
C ASN A 276 -5.68 -27.26 2.68
N THR A 277 -5.31 -28.16 1.76
CA THR A 277 -4.75 -27.76 0.45
C THR A 277 -5.75 -26.95 -0.38
N LYS A 278 -7.03 -27.33 -0.39
CA LYS A 278 -8.10 -26.56 -1.05
C LYS A 278 -8.26 -25.16 -0.44
N MET A 279 -8.28 -25.07 0.90
CA MET A 279 -8.37 -23.78 1.59
C MET A 279 -7.13 -22.91 1.32
N THR A 280 -5.94 -23.51 1.30
CA THR A 280 -4.69 -22.81 0.95
C THR A 280 -4.77 -22.21 -0.45
N LEU A 281 -5.20 -22.98 -1.45
CA LEU A 281 -5.40 -22.46 -2.81
C LEU A 281 -6.43 -21.33 -2.88
N GLN A 282 -7.53 -21.42 -2.11
CA GLN A 282 -8.52 -20.36 -2.04
C GLN A 282 -7.93 -19.07 -1.43
N ILE A 283 -7.12 -19.20 -0.37
CA ILE A 283 -6.42 -18.06 0.24
C ILE A 283 -5.43 -17.44 -0.75
N GLU A 284 -4.68 -18.24 -1.52
CA GLU A 284 -3.77 -17.74 -2.55
C GLU A 284 -4.51 -16.97 -3.64
N ILE A 285 -5.64 -17.48 -4.13
CA ILE A 285 -6.49 -16.79 -5.12
C ILE A 285 -7.02 -15.47 -4.56
N MET A 286 -7.53 -15.48 -3.33
CA MET A 286 -8.01 -14.26 -2.67
C MET A 286 -6.87 -13.26 -2.44
N SER A 287 -5.69 -13.74 -2.07
CA SER A 287 -4.49 -12.90 -1.87
C SER A 287 -4.07 -12.23 -3.18
N ALA A 288 -4.03 -12.97 -4.29
CA ALA A 288 -3.72 -12.42 -5.61
C ALA A 288 -4.75 -11.35 -6.03
N LYS A 289 -6.04 -11.57 -5.74
CA LYS A 289 -7.10 -10.59 -6.01
C LYS A 289 -6.92 -9.32 -5.18
N VAL A 290 -6.55 -9.43 -3.91
CA VAL A 290 -6.26 -8.27 -3.05
C VAL A 290 -5.05 -7.49 -3.55
N GLU A 291 -4.00 -8.17 -4.01
CA GLU A 291 -2.83 -7.52 -4.61
C GLU A 291 -3.19 -6.76 -5.91
N GLU A 292 -4.08 -7.31 -6.74
CA GLU A 292 -4.59 -6.61 -7.93
C GLU A 292 -5.41 -5.37 -7.54
N MET A 293 -6.27 -5.48 -6.52
CA MET A 293 -7.03 -4.35 -5.99
C MET A 293 -6.11 -3.25 -5.43
N GLU A 294 -5.01 -3.61 -4.76
CA GLU A 294 -4.01 -2.67 -4.29
C GLU A 294 -3.34 -1.93 -5.45
N LYS A 295 -2.91 -2.65 -6.50
CA LYS A 295 -2.33 -2.05 -7.71
C LYS A 295 -3.32 -1.09 -8.39
N PHE A 296 -4.59 -1.46 -8.47
CA PHE A 296 -5.63 -0.61 -9.01
C PHE A 296 -5.82 0.66 -8.18
N ALA A 297 -5.90 0.53 -6.84
CA ALA A 297 -6.04 1.67 -5.94
C ALA A 297 -4.83 2.62 -6.00
N LEU A 298 -3.62 2.08 -6.10
CA LEU A 298 -2.40 2.87 -6.30
C LEU A 298 -2.43 3.63 -7.63
N GLY A 299 -2.87 2.98 -8.72
CA GLY A 299 -3.06 3.63 -10.02
C GLY A 299 -4.07 4.78 -9.97
N ALA A 300 -5.23 4.56 -9.36
CA ALA A 300 -6.25 5.59 -9.18
C ALA A 300 -5.74 6.77 -8.33
N ASN A 301 -5.02 6.50 -7.24
CA ASN A 301 -4.43 7.54 -6.40
C ASN A 301 -3.35 8.36 -7.13
N SER A 302 -2.55 7.74 -8.00
CA SER A 302 -1.59 8.47 -8.84
C SER A 302 -2.29 9.50 -9.72
N ILE A 303 -3.35 9.09 -10.41
CA ILE A 303 -4.13 9.99 -11.28
C ILE A 303 -4.78 11.12 -10.48
N LEU A 304 -5.37 10.81 -9.31
CA LEU A 304 -5.96 11.82 -8.42
C LEU A 304 -4.93 12.84 -7.92
N ASN A 305 -3.70 12.40 -7.62
CA ASN A 305 -2.61 13.27 -7.23
C ASN A 305 -2.18 14.20 -8.39
N GLU A 306 -2.08 13.69 -9.62
CA GLU A 306 -1.79 14.51 -10.80
C GLU A 306 -2.89 15.55 -11.07
N MET A 307 -4.16 15.15 -10.93
CA MET A 307 -5.29 16.06 -11.06
C MET A 307 -5.27 17.14 -9.99
N ARG A 308 -4.98 16.78 -8.73
CA ARG A 308 -4.83 17.75 -7.64
C ARG A 308 -3.74 18.77 -7.95
N GLN A 309 -2.56 18.31 -8.39
CA GLN A 309 -1.45 19.21 -8.74
C GLN A 309 -1.84 20.17 -9.87
N LYS A 310 -2.49 19.69 -10.92
CA LYS A 310 -2.97 20.56 -12.02
C LYS A 310 -3.95 21.62 -11.54
N VAL A 311 -4.83 21.28 -10.60
CA VAL A 311 -5.77 22.24 -9.99
C VAL A 311 -5.02 23.27 -9.14
N GLU A 312 -4.03 22.85 -8.35
CA GLU A 312 -3.17 23.76 -7.58
C GLU A 312 -2.42 24.73 -8.52
N ASP A 313 -1.84 24.23 -9.61
CA ASP A 313 -1.13 25.05 -10.61
C ASP A 313 -2.09 26.06 -11.28
N MET A 314 -3.30 25.65 -11.63
CA MET A 314 -4.33 26.54 -12.20
C MET A 314 -4.78 27.62 -11.21
N VAL A 315 -4.90 27.28 -9.93
CA VAL A 315 -5.24 28.25 -8.87
C VAL A 315 -4.12 29.29 -8.74
N GLU A 316 -2.86 28.86 -8.70
CA GLU A 316 -1.71 29.76 -8.65
C GLU A 316 -1.64 30.65 -9.90
N GLU A 317 -1.84 30.10 -11.10
CA GLU A 317 -1.88 30.89 -12.33
C GLU A 317 -3.02 31.92 -12.30
N THR A 318 -4.19 31.54 -11.78
CA THR A 318 -5.33 32.46 -11.60
C THR A 318 -5.00 33.58 -10.60
N LEU A 319 -4.25 33.28 -9.54
CA LEU A 319 -3.79 34.29 -8.58
C LEU A 319 -2.83 35.28 -9.24
N ILE A 320 -1.87 34.79 -10.02
CA ILE A 320 -0.92 35.63 -10.78
C ILE A 320 -1.66 36.51 -11.78
N GLN A 321 -2.60 35.93 -12.55
CA GLN A 321 -3.40 36.68 -13.53
C GLN A 321 -4.24 37.77 -12.85
N ARG A 322 -4.84 37.48 -11.69
CA ARG A 322 -5.59 38.48 -10.92
C ARG A 322 -4.69 39.62 -10.44
N GLN A 323 -3.49 39.31 -9.94
CA GLN A 323 -2.53 40.31 -9.51
C GLN A 323 -2.09 41.21 -10.66
N GLN A 324 -1.75 40.62 -11.81
CA GLN A 324 -1.40 41.38 -13.02
C GLN A 324 -2.56 42.26 -13.51
N ALA A 325 -3.81 41.78 -13.41
CA ALA A 325 -4.98 42.58 -13.77
C ALA A 325 -5.15 43.81 -12.85
N GLU A 326 -4.88 43.67 -11.56
CA GLU A 326 -4.92 44.80 -10.61
C GLU A 326 -3.77 45.79 -10.87
N GLU A 327 -2.56 45.32 -11.16
CA GLU A 327 -1.43 46.18 -11.56
C GLU A 327 -1.74 46.97 -12.84
N ASN A 328 -2.31 46.30 -13.86
CA ASN A 328 -2.73 46.95 -15.10
C ASN A 328 -3.83 48.00 -14.86
N LYS A 329 -4.77 47.74 -13.96
CA LYS A 329 -5.81 48.69 -13.57
C LYS A 329 -5.21 49.93 -12.90
N GLN A 330 -4.23 49.75 -12.03
CA GLN A 330 -3.51 50.86 -11.38
C GLN A 330 -2.71 51.69 -12.40
N GLU A 331 -2.01 51.04 -13.32
CA GLU A 331 -1.28 51.73 -14.39
C GLU A 331 -2.23 52.49 -15.32
N LEU A 332 -3.37 51.89 -15.67
CA LEU A 332 -4.42 52.57 -16.44
C LEU A 332 -4.95 53.81 -15.72
N HIS A 333 -5.17 53.72 -14.40
CA HIS A 333 -5.58 54.87 -13.59
C HIS A 333 -4.51 55.98 -13.60
N ARG A 334 -3.22 55.61 -13.44
CA ARG A 334 -2.09 56.54 -13.50
C ARG A 334 -2.01 57.25 -14.86
N VAL A 335 -2.13 56.49 -15.95
CA VAL A 335 -2.14 57.04 -17.32
C VAL A 335 -3.33 57.98 -17.53
N LYS A 336 -4.52 57.61 -17.07
CA LYS A 336 -5.71 58.46 -17.15
C LYS A 336 -5.51 59.80 -16.43
N GLN A 337 -4.92 59.78 -15.24
CA GLN A 337 -4.56 61.00 -14.51
C GLN A 337 -3.57 61.87 -15.30
N ASN A 338 -2.53 61.27 -15.88
CA ASN A 338 -1.56 61.98 -16.72
C ASN A 338 -2.20 62.62 -17.96
N PHE A 339 -3.21 61.98 -18.56
CA PHE A 339 -3.96 62.57 -19.67
C PHE A 339 -4.82 63.74 -19.22
N GLU A 340 -5.43 63.69 -18.04
CA GLU A 340 -6.22 64.82 -17.53
C GLU A 340 -5.31 66.01 -17.16
N THR A 341 -4.13 65.76 -16.57
CA THR A 341 -3.15 66.82 -16.31
C THR A 341 -2.64 67.42 -17.63
N LEU A 342 -2.30 66.60 -18.61
CA LEU A 342 -1.91 67.06 -19.95
C LEU A 342 -3.01 67.89 -20.62
N ARG A 343 -4.27 67.45 -20.51
CA ARG A 343 -5.43 68.18 -21.03
C ARG A 343 -5.56 69.56 -20.37
N SER A 344 -5.37 69.65 -19.06
CA SER A 344 -5.40 70.93 -18.34
C SER A 344 -4.26 71.86 -18.77
N PHE A 345 -3.07 71.30 -19.01
CA PHE A 345 -1.91 72.03 -19.51
C PHE A 345 -2.14 72.57 -20.93
N VAL A 346 -2.68 71.75 -21.84
CA VAL A 346 -3.03 72.19 -23.20
C VAL A 346 -4.08 73.30 -23.16
N LYS A 347 -5.10 73.19 -22.29
CA LYS A 347 -6.06 74.29 -22.10
C LYS A 347 -5.37 75.59 -21.66
N SER A 348 -4.45 75.51 -20.70
CA SER A 348 -3.65 76.67 -20.27
C SER A 348 -2.80 77.25 -21.40
N LEU A 349 -2.18 76.41 -22.23
CA LEU A 349 -1.41 76.87 -23.40
C LEU A 349 -2.28 77.56 -24.44
N ILE A 350 -3.50 77.06 -24.67
CA ILE A 350 -4.47 77.71 -25.56
C ILE A 350 -4.80 79.10 -25.03
N SER A 351 -5.09 79.25 -23.73
CA SER A 351 -5.36 80.56 -23.13
C SER A 351 -4.17 81.52 -23.21
N VAL A 352 -2.93 81.02 -23.01
CA VAL A 352 -1.72 81.84 -23.21
C VAL A 352 -1.58 82.27 -24.67
N ARG A 353 -1.83 81.38 -25.63
CA ARG A 353 -1.81 81.71 -27.06
C ARG A 353 -2.85 82.78 -27.40
N GLU A 354 -4.07 82.66 -26.88
CA GLU A 354 -5.14 83.65 -27.09
C GLU A 354 -4.75 85.02 -26.52
N LEU A 355 -4.15 85.05 -25.32
CA LEU A 355 -3.62 86.28 -24.72
C LEU A 355 -2.51 86.91 -25.57
N LEU A 356 -1.57 86.10 -26.08
CA LEU A 356 -0.50 86.58 -26.96
C LEU A 356 -1.04 87.13 -28.28
N LEU A 357 -2.01 86.46 -28.90
CA LEU A 357 -2.66 86.97 -30.12
C LEU A 357 -3.40 88.29 -29.87
N SER A 358 -4.05 88.44 -28.72
CA SER A 358 -4.67 89.71 -28.33
C SER A 358 -3.64 90.82 -28.12
N SER A 359 -2.50 90.49 -27.51
CA SER A 359 -1.38 91.43 -27.33
C SER A 359 -0.78 91.86 -28.67
N GLU A 360 -0.59 90.91 -29.59
CA GLU A 360 -0.12 91.19 -30.96
C GLU A 360 -1.05 92.15 -31.71
N GLN A 361 -2.37 91.96 -31.61
CA GLN A 361 -3.34 92.91 -32.18
C GLN A 361 -3.24 94.31 -31.56
N GLN A 362 -2.96 94.40 -30.26
CA GLN A 362 -2.72 95.69 -29.61
C GLN A 362 -1.43 96.34 -30.13
N PHE A 363 -0.35 95.58 -30.31
CA PHE A 363 0.89 96.09 -30.90
C PHE A 363 0.68 96.58 -32.34
N GLN A 364 -0.06 95.85 -33.17
CA GLN A 364 -0.42 96.30 -34.52
C GLN A 364 -1.15 97.65 -34.50
N THR A 365 -2.09 97.82 -33.57
CA THR A 365 -2.81 99.10 -33.39
C THR A 365 -1.85 100.23 -32.99
N VAL A 366 -0.86 99.93 -32.14
CA VAL A 366 0.17 100.90 -31.73
C VAL A 366 1.11 101.26 -32.88
N ASP A 367 1.50 100.29 -33.72
CA ASP A 367 2.33 100.53 -34.90
C ASP A 367 1.62 101.44 -35.91
N GLU A 368 0.31 101.23 -36.17
CA GLU A 368 -0.49 102.12 -37.02
C GLU A 368 -0.51 103.58 -36.50
N LEU A 369 -0.57 103.75 -35.17
CA LEU A 369 -0.48 105.07 -34.53
C LEU A 369 0.92 105.67 -34.68
N PHE A 370 1.98 104.87 -34.58
CA PHE A 370 3.37 105.32 -34.81
C PHE A 370 3.60 105.74 -36.25
N ASP A 371 3.12 104.98 -37.22
CA ASP A 371 3.22 105.33 -38.65
C ASP A 371 2.51 106.66 -38.93
N ARG A 372 1.30 106.84 -38.37
CA ARG A 372 0.57 108.11 -38.47
C ARG A 372 1.35 109.26 -37.83
N LEU A 373 1.94 109.05 -36.66
CA LEU A 373 2.75 110.05 -35.96
C LEU A 373 4.01 110.42 -36.76
N LEU A 374 4.65 109.45 -37.42
CA LEU A 374 5.83 109.66 -38.24
C LEU A 374 5.48 110.49 -39.48
N VAL A 375 4.37 110.19 -40.15
CA VAL A 375 3.83 111.00 -41.25
C VAL A 375 3.56 112.44 -40.80
N GLU A 376 2.85 112.62 -39.67
CA GLU A 376 2.58 113.95 -39.10
C GLU A 376 3.88 114.71 -38.78
N THR A 377 4.87 114.03 -38.21
CA THR A 377 6.16 114.62 -37.84
C THR A 377 6.93 115.07 -39.08
N THR A 378 6.97 114.26 -40.14
CA THR A 378 7.64 114.62 -41.40
C THR A 378 6.94 115.79 -42.10
N HIS A 379 5.60 115.82 -42.10
CA HIS A 379 4.82 116.95 -42.58
C HIS A 379 5.16 118.24 -41.83
N LEU A 380 5.12 118.19 -40.49
CA LEU A 380 5.47 119.33 -39.64
C LEU A 380 6.92 119.80 -39.83
N GLN A 381 7.86 118.89 -40.09
CA GLN A 381 9.26 119.24 -40.39
C GLN A 381 9.40 119.95 -41.73
N ASN A 382 8.68 119.51 -42.77
CA ASN A 382 8.66 120.19 -44.07
C ASN A 382 8.03 121.58 -43.98
N ASP A 383 6.89 121.70 -43.30
CA ASP A 383 6.24 122.98 -43.00
C ASP A 383 7.19 123.93 -42.25
N LYS A 384 7.93 123.40 -41.27
CA LYS A 384 8.95 124.15 -40.55
C LYS A 384 10.05 124.63 -41.50
N PHE A 385 10.62 123.76 -42.34
CA PHE A 385 11.67 124.12 -43.30
C PHE A 385 11.18 125.19 -44.29
N GLN A 386 9.95 125.08 -44.78
CA GLN A 386 9.33 126.08 -45.64
C GLN A 386 9.19 127.44 -44.95
N LYS A 387 8.68 127.45 -43.70
CA LYS A 387 8.56 128.66 -42.89
C LYS A 387 9.93 129.28 -42.57
N GLU A 388 10.94 128.46 -42.26
CA GLU A 388 12.32 128.93 -42.05
C GLU A 388 12.92 129.56 -43.31
N ALA A 389 12.67 129.00 -44.49
CA ALA A 389 13.10 129.58 -45.77
C ALA A 389 12.39 130.91 -46.07
N GLU A 390 11.10 131.02 -45.77
CA GLU A 390 10.35 132.28 -45.89
C GLU A 390 10.91 133.36 -44.96
N VAL A 391 11.19 133.01 -43.69
CA VAL A 391 11.83 133.91 -42.73
C VAL A 391 13.21 134.36 -43.24
N GLN A 392 14.03 133.45 -43.77
CA GLN A 392 15.35 133.80 -44.32
C GLN A 392 15.23 134.78 -45.50
N LYS A 393 14.27 134.57 -46.41
CA LYS A 393 13.98 135.50 -47.51
C LYS A 393 13.57 136.89 -47.00
N LEU A 394 12.71 136.94 -45.98
CA LEU A 394 12.30 138.20 -45.35
C LEU A 394 13.47 138.90 -44.64
N ILE A 395 14.42 138.16 -44.07
CA ILE A 395 15.66 138.70 -43.50
C ILE A 395 16.54 139.32 -44.59
N GLU A 396 16.78 138.60 -45.69
CA GLU A 396 17.57 139.10 -46.82
C GLU A 396 16.96 140.36 -47.44
N GLU A 397 15.64 140.37 -47.62
CA GLU A 397 14.93 141.56 -48.08
C GLU A 397 15.05 142.71 -47.09
N ASN A 398 14.93 142.47 -45.78
CA ASN A 398 15.16 143.48 -44.75
C ASN A 398 16.59 144.05 -44.79
N VAL A 399 17.61 143.20 -44.97
CA VAL A 399 19.00 143.65 -45.11
C VAL A 399 19.16 144.51 -46.36
N ARG A 400 18.58 144.11 -47.50
CA ARG A 400 18.59 144.89 -48.74
C ARG A 400 17.89 146.25 -48.57
N LEU A 401 16.73 146.27 -47.91
CA LEU A 401 15.99 147.50 -47.62
C LEU A 401 16.77 148.41 -46.68
N ARG A 402 17.44 147.87 -45.65
CA ARG A 402 18.34 148.64 -44.79
C ARG A 402 19.52 149.23 -45.56
N ALA A 403 20.19 148.46 -46.42
CA ALA A 403 21.28 148.98 -47.26
C ALA A 403 20.81 150.08 -48.23
N LEU A 404 19.59 149.95 -48.78
CA LEU A 404 18.98 151.00 -49.61
C LEU A 404 18.64 152.24 -48.78
N LEU A 405 18.14 152.06 -47.55
CA LEU A 405 17.90 153.13 -46.60
C LEU A 405 19.20 153.88 -46.28
N ASP A 406 20.27 153.18 -45.91
CA ASP A 406 21.60 153.75 -45.64
C ASP A 406 22.14 154.53 -46.86
N LYS A 407 21.95 153.99 -48.07
CA LYS A 407 22.31 154.70 -49.31
C LYS A 407 21.51 155.99 -49.48
N LYS A 408 20.20 155.96 -49.20
CA LYS A 408 19.36 157.16 -49.29
C LYS A 408 19.68 158.18 -48.20
N GLU A 409 20.00 157.73 -47.00
CA GLU A 409 20.48 158.59 -45.91
C GLU A 409 21.81 159.26 -46.27
N THR A 410 22.77 158.53 -46.85
CA THR A 410 24.04 159.12 -47.32
C THR A 410 23.87 160.07 -48.49
N GLU A 411 23.01 159.75 -49.48
CA GLU A 411 22.62 160.68 -50.55
C GLU A 411 21.99 161.96 -49.97
N LEU A 412 21.06 161.83 -49.01
CA LEU A 412 20.44 162.97 -48.32
C LEU A 412 21.47 163.80 -47.55
N LEU A 413 22.39 163.17 -46.82
CA LEU A 413 23.47 163.86 -46.12
C LEU A 413 24.38 164.60 -47.10
N ALA A 414 24.77 163.98 -48.23
CA ALA A 414 25.58 164.61 -49.25
C ALA A 414 24.86 165.79 -49.91
N MET A 415 23.56 165.64 -50.20
CA MET A 415 22.74 166.72 -50.75
C MET A 415 22.56 167.85 -49.72
N ASN A 416 22.40 167.53 -48.44
CA ASN A 416 22.36 168.48 -47.34
C ASN A 416 23.70 169.25 -47.22
N GLU A 417 24.84 168.58 -47.32
CA GLU A 417 26.16 169.22 -47.36
C GLU A 417 26.36 170.04 -48.64
N GLN A 418 25.86 169.60 -49.80
CA GLN A 418 25.83 170.44 -51.01
C GLN A 418 24.96 171.69 -50.82
N CYS A 419 23.78 171.58 -50.21
CA CYS A 419 22.95 172.74 -49.88
C CYS A 419 23.69 173.70 -48.92
N LYS A 420 24.41 173.17 -47.92
CA LYS A 420 25.29 173.98 -47.06
C LYS A 420 26.42 174.63 -47.87
N PHE A 421 27.11 173.89 -48.75
CA PHE A 421 28.19 174.42 -49.57
C PHE A 421 27.69 175.49 -50.55
N MET A 422 26.55 175.28 -51.20
CA MET A 422 25.88 176.31 -52.03
C MET A 422 25.51 177.54 -51.21
N ALA A 423 25.04 177.37 -49.97
CA ALA A 423 24.77 178.50 -49.07
C ALA A 423 26.04 179.26 -48.66
N ILE A 424 27.21 178.60 -48.64
CA ILE A 424 28.52 179.21 -48.32
C ILE A 424 29.17 179.83 -49.59
N SER A 425 29.03 179.20 -50.77
CA SER A 425 29.62 179.64 -52.05
C SER A 425 28.79 180.69 -52.79
N SER A 426 27.51 180.87 -52.42
CA SER A 426 26.71 182.04 -52.82
C SER A 426 26.80 183.20 -51.81
N GLY A 427 27.63 183.03 -50.76
CA GLY A 427 27.84 183.98 -49.68
C GLY A 427 29.23 184.62 -49.61
N ASN A 428 30.10 184.46 -50.63
CA ASN A 428 31.39 185.17 -50.72
C ASN A 428 31.73 185.59 -52.15
#